data_AF-A0AAJ1TQ04-F1
#
_entry.id   AF-A0AAJ1TQ04-F1
#
_cell.length_a   1.000
_cell.length_b   1.000
_cell.length_c   1.000
_cell.angle_alpha   90.00
_cell.angle_beta   90.00
_cell.angle_gamma   90.00
#
_symmetry.space_group_name_H-M   'P 1'
#
loop_
_entity.id
_entity.type
_entity.pdbx_description
1 polymer ?
#
loop_
_entity_poly.entity_id
_entity_poly.type
_entity_poly.pdbx_seq_one_letter_code
_entity_poly.pdbx_strand_id
1 'polypeptide(L)'
;MLSDYVPRLLTMPPEQLERFVASWLSIRSGEYVDWDICAASGDGGRDVVGFETDQGYEGSWHNYQCKQLRRSLSVPEAVLELGKIFMHVARGDFTLPTRYVLVAPGGINRALADLIRQPERFRRTVADSWDATCRARLVQRKAVPLSPEIRAVVDAFDFAGISALDGPKLVTQPDIHPVLVHFFGADPGPPPEPTEIPIEIAAEESSYLGQLAAAYGGRAGLPAATTGDILAHPRWGVQMRDQRVRYFHAMAFGRHYRRRVFKEVLVAFDEEIYHGIVDTHRDDRHPDVLEQVNAVMRLAPTLILTGPLKDHASPQVKQGTCHRFANEDRLPWGI
;
A
#
# COMPACT_ATOMS: atom_id res chain seq x y z
N MET A 1 7.41 8.19 -16.15
CA MET A 1 6.27 8.11 -15.21
C MET A 1 6.72 7.75 -13.80
N LEU A 2 7.21 6.54 -13.48
CA LEU A 2 7.74 6.27 -12.12
C LEU A 2 9.04 7.06 -11.82
N SER A 3 9.85 7.35 -12.84
CA SER A 3 11.03 8.22 -12.75
C SER A 3 10.73 9.64 -12.25
N ASP A 4 9.49 10.10 -12.39
CA ASP A 4 9.13 11.51 -12.18
C ASP A 4 8.99 11.83 -10.69
N TYR A 5 8.96 10.80 -9.83
CA TYR A 5 8.93 10.94 -8.38
C TYR A 5 10.32 11.02 -7.74
N VAL A 6 11.39 10.70 -8.48
CA VAL A 6 12.76 10.77 -7.95
C VAL A 6 13.11 12.17 -7.43
N PRO A 7 12.81 13.28 -8.13
CA PRO A 7 13.04 14.62 -7.58
C PRO A 7 12.30 14.90 -6.28
N ARG A 8 11.10 14.35 -6.10
CA ARG A 8 10.29 14.52 -4.88
C ARG A 8 10.83 13.69 -3.71
N LEU A 9 11.35 12.49 -3.99
CA LEU A 9 12.13 11.72 -3.02
C LEU A 9 13.41 12.44 -2.58
N LEU A 10 14.09 13.15 -3.48
CA LEU A 10 15.33 13.86 -3.14
C LEU A 10 15.12 15.08 -2.23
N THR A 11 13.91 15.65 -2.23
CA THR A 11 13.59 16.86 -1.47
C THR A 11 12.80 16.62 -0.19
N MET A 12 12.36 15.38 0.08
CA MET A 12 11.65 15.08 1.32
C MET A 12 12.57 15.16 2.56
N PRO A 13 12.03 15.51 3.73
CA PRO A 13 12.77 15.42 5.00
C PRO A 13 13.19 13.99 5.35
N PRO A 14 14.28 13.79 6.12
CA PRO A 14 14.72 12.45 6.56
C PRO A 14 13.62 11.61 7.21
N GLU A 15 12.84 12.20 8.11
CA GLU A 15 11.73 11.53 8.80
C GLU A 15 10.60 11.10 7.85
N GLN A 16 10.44 11.78 6.71
CA GLN A 16 9.48 11.37 5.69
C GLN A 16 10.00 10.21 4.85
N LEU A 17 11.32 10.11 4.63
CA LEU A 17 11.91 8.95 3.96
C LEU A 17 11.69 7.67 4.78
N GLU A 18 11.87 7.74 6.10
CA GLU A 18 11.59 6.62 7.00
C GLU A 18 10.12 6.19 6.93
N ARG A 19 9.18 7.14 7.03
CA ARG A 19 7.75 6.86 6.88
C ARG A 19 7.40 6.31 5.50
N PHE A 20 8.07 6.78 4.45
CA PHE A 20 7.89 6.28 3.08
C PHE A 20 8.31 4.81 2.98
N VAL A 21 9.51 4.47 3.48
CA VAL A 21 10.01 3.08 3.48
C VAL A 21 9.14 2.19 4.36
N ALA A 22 8.72 2.66 5.53
CA ALA A 22 7.83 1.91 6.42
C ALA A 22 6.45 1.64 5.79
N SER A 23 5.89 2.63 5.10
CA SER A 23 4.64 2.47 4.33
C SER A 23 4.81 1.49 3.16
N TRP A 24 6.02 1.35 2.62
CA TRP A 24 6.34 0.33 1.64
C TRP A 24 6.49 -1.06 2.27
N LEU A 25 7.07 -1.17 3.46
CA LEU A 25 7.13 -2.47 4.16
C LEU A 25 5.74 -2.94 4.61
N SER A 26 4.86 -2.02 5.00
CA SER A 26 3.51 -2.36 5.50
C SER A 26 2.61 -3.05 4.48
N ILE A 27 2.86 -2.83 3.18
CA ILE A 27 2.13 -3.50 2.08
C ILE A 27 2.77 -4.83 1.66
N ARG A 28 3.94 -5.19 2.21
CA ARG A 28 4.67 -6.42 1.93
C ARG A 28 4.38 -7.51 2.97
N SER A 29 3.09 -7.70 3.29
CA SER A 29 2.66 -8.69 4.29
C SER A 29 2.96 -10.16 3.94
N GLY A 30 3.34 -10.44 2.68
CA GLY A 30 3.87 -11.75 2.29
C GLY A 30 5.34 -11.98 2.64
N GLU A 31 6.07 -10.92 2.98
CA GLU A 31 7.49 -10.96 3.38
C GLU A 31 7.69 -10.59 4.85
N TYR A 32 6.89 -9.65 5.36
CA TYR A 32 7.00 -9.17 6.74
C TYR A 32 5.72 -9.42 7.52
N VAL A 33 5.86 -10.08 8.68
CA VAL A 33 4.74 -10.24 9.64
C VAL A 33 4.54 -8.98 10.47
N ASP A 34 5.61 -8.19 10.65
CA ASP A 34 5.59 -6.92 11.37
C ASP A 34 6.71 -5.99 10.87
N TRP A 35 6.63 -4.70 11.17
CA TRP A 35 7.63 -3.69 10.80
C TRP A 35 7.60 -2.54 11.81
N ASP A 36 8.70 -1.81 11.94
CA ASP A 36 8.78 -0.67 12.86
C ASP A 36 9.64 0.48 12.32
N ILE A 37 9.31 1.71 12.74
CA ILE A 37 10.15 2.89 12.57
C ILE A 37 10.85 3.16 13.91
N CYS A 38 12.16 2.97 13.93
CA CYS A 38 13.00 3.21 15.10
C CYS A 38 13.34 4.71 15.24
N ALA A 39 12.32 5.57 15.39
CA ALA A 39 12.49 7.02 15.47
C ALA A 39 12.82 7.51 16.90
N ALA A 40 14.09 7.44 17.32
CA ALA A 40 14.57 8.10 18.55
C ALA A 40 16.10 8.15 18.66
N SER A 41 16.60 9.09 19.48
CA SER A 41 17.99 9.04 19.95
C SER A 41 18.20 7.77 20.79
N GLY A 42 18.97 6.81 20.27
CA GLY A 42 19.16 5.49 20.89
C GLY A 42 18.60 4.33 20.07
N ASP A 43 18.16 4.57 18.83
CA ASP A 43 17.67 3.61 17.83
C ASP A 43 18.58 2.39 17.58
N GLY A 44 19.85 2.46 17.97
CA GLY A 44 20.82 1.40 17.81
C GLY A 44 21.42 1.27 16.41
N GLY A 45 21.23 2.28 15.55
CA GLY A 45 21.60 2.23 14.13
C GLY A 45 20.57 1.52 13.25
N ARG A 46 19.29 1.58 13.63
CA ARG A 46 18.15 1.06 12.86
C ARG A 46 17.24 2.24 12.56
N ASP A 47 16.79 2.41 11.31
CA ASP A 47 15.81 3.45 10.99
C ASP A 47 14.44 2.83 10.74
N VAL A 48 14.35 1.90 9.79
CA VAL A 48 13.14 1.10 9.53
C VAL A 48 13.52 -0.37 9.53
N VAL A 49 12.71 -1.21 10.17
CA VAL A 49 12.94 -2.65 10.23
C VAL A 49 11.72 -3.40 9.71
N GLY A 50 11.97 -4.55 9.08
CA GLY A 50 10.93 -5.51 8.72
C GLY A 50 11.25 -6.88 9.31
N PHE A 51 10.29 -7.46 10.03
CA PHE A 51 10.42 -8.76 10.69
C PHE A 51 9.78 -9.85 9.83
N GLU A 52 10.56 -10.87 9.46
CA GLU A 52 10.06 -12.00 8.66
C GLU A 52 9.35 -13.05 9.53
N THR A 53 9.49 -12.95 10.85
CA THR A 53 8.91 -13.89 11.83
C THR A 53 8.37 -13.14 13.05
N ASP A 54 7.49 -13.78 13.81
CA ASP A 54 6.91 -13.25 15.05
C ASP A 54 7.90 -13.18 16.22
N GLN A 55 9.12 -13.70 16.04
CA GLN A 55 10.21 -13.64 17.02
C GLN A 55 10.93 -12.27 17.03
N GLY A 56 10.51 -11.32 16.19
CA GLY A 56 11.06 -9.96 16.16
C GLY A 56 12.59 -9.95 15.97
N TYR A 57 13.31 -9.23 16.84
CA TYR A 57 14.77 -9.14 16.83
C TYR A 57 15.51 -10.42 17.25
N GLU A 58 14.81 -11.45 17.72
CA GLU A 58 15.38 -12.77 18.00
C GLU A 58 15.26 -13.71 16.77
N GLY A 59 14.43 -13.36 15.79
CA GLY A 59 14.25 -14.07 14.53
C GLY A 59 14.94 -13.42 13.33
N SER A 60 14.49 -13.76 12.11
CA SER A 60 14.99 -13.16 10.87
C SER A 60 14.37 -11.78 10.65
N TRP A 61 15.22 -10.78 10.39
CA TRP A 61 14.80 -9.40 10.20
C TRP A 61 15.72 -8.62 9.24
N HIS A 62 15.13 -7.64 8.57
CA HIS A 62 15.80 -6.77 7.61
C HIS A 62 15.94 -5.36 8.18
N ASN A 63 17.13 -4.77 8.07
CA ASN A 63 17.36 -3.36 8.41
C ASN A 63 17.33 -2.49 7.15
N TYR A 64 16.58 -1.39 7.19
CA TYR A 64 16.55 -0.36 6.16
C TYR A 64 17.08 0.95 6.75
N GLN A 65 18.37 1.21 6.49
CA GLN A 65 19.04 2.44 6.93
C GLN A 65 18.79 3.56 5.91
N CYS A 66 17.93 4.51 6.28
CA CYS A 66 17.53 5.67 5.50
C CYS A 66 18.53 6.82 5.62
N LYS A 67 19.02 7.33 4.48
CA LYS A 67 19.99 8.43 4.43
C LYS A 67 19.60 9.46 3.38
N GLN A 68 18.95 10.51 3.86
CA GLN A 68 18.58 11.69 3.07
C GLN A 68 19.74 12.69 2.99
N LEU A 69 20.75 12.37 2.18
CA LEU A 69 21.96 13.19 2.02
C LEU A 69 21.91 14.01 0.71
N ARG A 70 22.46 15.23 0.76
CA ARG A 70 22.65 16.08 -0.44
C ARG A 70 23.69 15.52 -1.42
N ARG A 71 24.60 14.68 -0.93
CA ARG A 71 25.64 13.99 -1.71
C ARG A 71 25.37 12.49 -1.68
N SER A 72 25.97 11.76 -2.60
CA SER A 72 25.93 10.30 -2.54
C SER A 72 26.62 9.77 -1.29
N LEU A 73 26.02 8.74 -0.69
CA LEU A 73 26.54 8.06 0.48
C LEU A 73 27.93 7.44 0.19
N SER A 74 28.87 7.65 1.10
CA SER A 74 30.26 7.22 0.98
C SER A 74 30.58 6.00 1.84
N VAL A 75 31.74 5.37 1.57
CA VAL A 75 32.22 4.22 2.35
C VAL A 75 32.34 4.53 3.85
N PRO A 76 32.96 5.65 4.30
CA PRO A 76 33.03 5.95 5.74
C PRO A 76 31.66 6.17 6.37
N GLU A 77 30.68 6.70 5.64
CA GLU A 77 29.32 6.84 6.16
C GLU A 77 28.64 5.47 6.31
N ALA A 78 28.72 4.59 5.30
CA ALA A 78 28.18 3.24 5.39
C ALA A 78 28.84 2.41 6.51
N VAL A 79 30.18 2.50 6.65
CA VAL A 79 30.94 1.85 7.73
C VAL A 79 30.49 2.35 9.10
N LEU A 80 30.25 3.66 9.26
CA LEU A 80 29.77 4.21 10.52
C LEU A 80 28.39 3.66 10.90
N GLU A 81 27.46 3.57 9.95
CA GLU A 81 26.11 3.05 10.23
C GLU A 81 26.14 1.55 10.57
N LEU A 82 26.88 0.74 9.81
CA LEU A 82 27.11 -0.68 10.16
C LEU A 82 27.78 -0.82 11.54
N GLY A 83 28.72 0.06 11.86
CA GLY A 83 29.38 0.06 13.16
C GLY A 83 28.42 0.24 14.34
N LYS A 84 27.29 0.95 14.16
CA LYS A 84 26.25 1.05 15.18
C LYS A 84 25.59 -0.31 15.40
N ILE A 85 25.14 -0.97 14.33
CA ILE A 85 24.57 -2.32 14.41
C ILE A 85 25.52 -3.28 15.12
N PHE A 86 26.78 -3.36 14.70
CA PHE A 86 27.73 -4.30 15.29
C PHE A 86 28.00 -4.02 16.76
N MET A 87 28.07 -2.74 17.16
CA MET A 87 28.22 -2.35 18.55
C MET A 87 27.01 -2.78 19.40
N HIS A 88 25.80 -2.63 18.89
CA HIS A 88 24.57 -2.99 19.61
C HIS A 88 24.35 -4.50 19.69
N VAL A 89 24.63 -5.23 18.61
CA VAL A 89 24.61 -6.70 18.62
C VAL A 89 25.65 -7.26 19.58
N ALA A 90 26.87 -6.70 19.62
CA ALA A 90 27.91 -7.13 20.58
C ALA A 90 27.53 -6.88 22.04
N ARG A 91 26.58 -5.96 22.31
CA ARG A 91 26.01 -5.72 23.65
C ARG A 91 24.84 -6.65 23.99
N GLY A 92 24.35 -7.41 23.01
CA GLY A 92 23.17 -8.27 23.15
C GLY A 92 21.85 -7.55 22.98
N ASP A 93 21.83 -6.36 22.38
CA ASP A 93 20.59 -5.57 22.25
C ASP A 93 19.61 -6.18 21.22
N PHE A 94 20.13 -6.90 20.22
CA PHE A 94 19.39 -7.63 19.18
C PHE A 94 20.32 -8.56 18.38
N THR A 95 19.76 -9.47 17.56
CA THR A 95 20.53 -10.35 16.66
C THR A 95 20.99 -9.62 15.39
N LEU A 96 21.91 -10.20 14.62
CA LEU A 96 22.30 -9.63 13.32
C LEU A 96 21.12 -9.65 12.33
N PRO A 97 20.88 -8.57 11.57
CA PRO A 97 19.89 -8.61 10.50
C PRO A 97 20.35 -9.55 9.38
N THR A 98 19.43 -10.23 8.71
CA THR A 98 19.74 -11.09 7.56
C THR A 98 19.93 -10.28 6.27
N ARG A 99 19.40 -9.05 6.22
CA ARG A 99 19.71 -8.05 5.17
C ARG A 99 19.90 -6.67 5.76
N TYR A 100 20.83 -5.93 5.19
CA TYR A 100 21.10 -4.53 5.52
C TYR A 100 21.01 -3.67 4.27
N VAL A 101 19.93 -2.91 4.15
CA VAL A 101 19.61 -2.10 2.96
C VAL A 101 19.92 -0.64 3.25
N LEU A 102 20.86 -0.08 2.50
CA LEU A 102 21.13 1.36 2.50
C LEU A 102 20.11 2.06 1.58
N VAL A 103 19.13 2.74 2.16
CA VAL A 103 18.15 3.54 1.42
C VAL A 103 18.68 4.96 1.31
N ALA A 104 19.26 5.31 0.17
CA ALA A 104 19.90 6.60 -0.06
C ALA A 104 19.38 7.22 -1.37
N PRO A 105 18.30 8.04 -1.34
CA PRO A 105 17.72 8.61 -2.55
C PRO A 105 18.73 9.36 -3.44
N GLY A 106 19.70 10.07 -2.83
CA GLY A 106 20.83 10.73 -3.51
C GLY A 106 21.90 9.79 -4.07
N GLY A 107 21.69 8.49 -3.98
CA GLY A 107 22.58 7.45 -4.45
C GLY A 107 23.75 7.15 -3.52
N ILE A 108 24.56 6.19 -3.95
CA ILE A 108 25.82 5.81 -3.32
C ILE A 108 26.98 6.14 -4.26
N ASN A 109 28.15 6.48 -3.71
CA ASN A 109 29.31 6.74 -4.55
C ASN A 109 29.86 5.45 -5.18
N ARG A 110 30.67 5.58 -6.25
CA ARG A 110 31.21 4.44 -6.99
C ARG A 110 32.00 3.47 -6.11
N ALA A 111 32.82 4.00 -5.21
CA ALA A 111 33.63 3.18 -4.32
C ALA A 111 32.76 2.28 -3.42
N LEU A 112 31.67 2.82 -2.86
CA LEU A 112 30.72 2.05 -2.07
C LEU A 112 29.94 1.05 -2.94
N ALA A 113 29.53 1.44 -4.14
CA ALA A 113 28.84 0.54 -5.08
C ALA A 113 29.72 -0.67 -5.46
N ASP A 114 31.02 -0.45 -5.69
CA ASP A 114 31.98 -1.52 -6.00
C ASP A 114 32.25 -2.40 -4.77
N LEU A 115 32.26 -1.80 -3.57
CA LEU A 115 32.51 -2.49 -2.31
C LEU A 115 31.34 -3.42 -1.90
N ILE A 116 30.09 -2.98 -2.10
CA ILE A 116 28.89 -3.81 -1.86
C ILE A 116 28.93 -5.11 -2.68
N ARG A 117 29.52 -5.08 -3.88
CA ARG A 117 29.67 -6.28 -4.74
C ARG A 117 30.87 -7.16 -4.35
N GLN A 118 31.61 -6.82 -3.31
CA GLN A 118 32.80 -7.54 -2.85
C GLN A 118 32.70 -7.79 -1.32
N PRO A 119 31.84 -8.72 -0.86
CA PRO A 119 31.54 -8.91 0.56
C PRO A 119 32.77 -9.04 1.47
N GLU A 120 33.73 -9.91 1.10
CA GLU A 120 34.98 -10.08 1.86
C GLU A 120 35.88 -8.83 1.89
N ARG A 121 35.83 -8.02 0.85
CA ARG A 121 36.54 -6.74 0.84
C ARG A 121 35.82 -5.72 1.71
N PHE A 122 34.49 -5.73 1.73
CA PHE A 122 33.70 -4.86 2.59
C PHE A 122 33.96 -5.18 4.06
N ARG A 123 33.88 -6.46 4.46
CA ARG A 123 34.20 -6.89 5.83
C ARG A 123 35.56 -6.41 6.29
N ARG A 124 36.61 -6.63 5.48
CA ARG A 124 37.96 -6.12 5.78
C ARG A 124 38.00 -4.60 5.89
N THR A 125 37.34 -3.89 4.98
CA THR A 125 37.28 -2.43 5.00
C THR A 125 36.64 -1.91 6.29
N VAL A 126 35.57 -2.55 6.79
CA VAL A 126 34.95 -2.19 8.08
C VAL A 126 35.96 -2.36 9.22
N ALA A 127 36.64 -3.51 9.30
CA ALA A 127 37.60 -3.79 10.36
C ALA A 127 38.81 -2.83 10.30
N ASP A 128 39.41 -2.67 9.13
CA ASP A 128 40.64 -1.89 8.93
C ASP A 128 40.40 -0.38 9.13
N SER A 129 39.22 0.12 8.80
CA SER A 129 38.87 1.55 8.93
C SER A 129 38.15 1.91 10.22
N TRP A 130 37.96 0.95 11.15
CA TRP A 130 37.17 1.14 12.37
C TRP A 130 37.66 2.30 13.23
N ASP A 131 38.98 2.36 13.49
CA ASP A 131 39.54 3.39 14.35
C ASP A 131 39.38 4.80 13.77
N ALA A 132 39.51 4.92 12.44
CA ALA A 132 39.34 6.19 11.74
C ALA A 132 37.87 6.63 11.61
N THR A 133 36.94 5.67 11.51
CA THR A 133 35.55 5.94 11.15
C THR A 133 34.58 5.83 12.33
N CYS A 134 34.70 4.78 13.13
CA CYS A 134 33.73 4.40 14.15
C CYS A 134 34.14 4.85 15.54
N ARG A 135 35.41 4.67 15.92
CA ARG A 135 35.89 4.77 17.31
C ARG A 135 35.36 5.97 18.08
N ALA A 136 35.42 7.17 17.51
CA ALA A 136 35.01 8.41 18.18
C ALA A 136 33.58 8.89 17.82
N ARG A 137 32.87 8.16 16.96
CA ARG A 137 31.64 8.64 16.29
C ARG A 137 30.39 7.80 16.57
N LEU A 138 30.53 6.63 17.22
CA LEU A 138 29.40 5.77 17.56
C LEU A 138 28.61 6.26 18.78
N VAL A 139 29.30 6.74 19.83
CA VAL A 139 28.66 7.19 21.07
C VAL A 139 29.23 8.55 21.46
N GLN A 140 28.35 9.50 21.81
CA GLN A 140 28.76 10.83 22.22
C GLN A 140 29.69 10.75 23.44
N ARG A 141 30.86 11.40 23.37
CA ARG A 141 31.87 11.46 24.44
C ARG A 141 32.43 10.10 24.89
N LYS A 142 32.30 9.03 24.10
CA LYS A 142 32.86 7.71 24.43
C LYS A 142 33.54 7.09 23.22
N ALA A 143 34.80 6.67 23.41
CA ALA A 143 35.51 5.90 22.41
C ALA A 143 35.03 4.43 22.41
N VAL A 144 34.75 3.90 21.23
CA VAL A 144 34.33 2.51 21.00
C VAL A 144 35.36 1.83 20.09
N PRO A 145 36.48 1.30 20.64
CA PRO A 145 37.46 0.59 19.84
C PRO A 145 36.86 -0.69 19.24
N LEU A 146 37.52 -1.27 18.22
CA LEU A 146 37.16 -2.58 17.70
C LEU A 146 37.55 -3.65 18.72
N SER A 147 36.70 -3.88 19.71
CA SER A 147 36.91 -4.90 20.74
C SER A 147 36.79 -6.31 20.15
N PRO A 148 37.30 -7.35 20.81
CA PRO A 148 37.14 -8.74 20.37
C PRO A 148 35.66 -9.13 20.13
N GLU A 149 34.74 -8.62 20.95
CA GLU A 149 33.31 -8.91 20.85
C GLU A 149 32.71 -8.28 19.58
N ILE A 150 32.99 -6.99 19.32
CA ILE A 150 32.54 -6.31 18.09
C ILE A 150 33.18 -6.97 16.87
N ARG A 151 34.47 -7.34 16.96
CA ARG A 151 35.16 -8.03 15.88
C ARG A 151 34.53 -9.37 15.55
N ALA A 152 34.14 -10.15 16.54
CA ALA A 152 33.43 -11.41 16.34
C ALA A 152 32.09 -11.20 15.62
N VAL A 153 31.35 -10.14 15.97
CA VAL A 153 30.10 -9.77 15.27
C VAL A 153 30.35 -9.35 13.83
N VAL A 154 31.39 -8.54 13.56
CA VAL A 154 31.80 -8.17 12.20
C VAL A 154 32.16 -9.42 11.39
N ASP A 155 32.88 -10.37 12.00
CA ASP A 155 33.29 -11.59 11.30
C ASP A 155 32.13 -12.58 11.09
N ALA A 156 31.09 -12.54 11.92
CA ALA A 156 29.90 -13.38 11.80
C ALA A 156 28.83 -12.84 10.84
N PHE A 157 28.84 -11.53 10.54
CA PHE A 157 27.85 -10.92 9.66
C PHE A 157 28.06 -11.32 8.20
N ASP A 158 26.98 -11.71 7.52
CA ASP A 158 27.01 -11.98 6.08
C ASP A 158 26.94 -10.67 5.28
N PHE A 159 28.11 -10.20 4.84
CA PHE A 159 28.22 -8.99 4.01
C PHE A 159 27.56 -9.12 2.63
N ALA A 160 27.21 -10.33 2.16
CA ALA A 160 26.42 -10.50 0.95
C ALA A 160 24.96 -10.01 1.14
N GLY A 161 24.49 -9.92 2.38
CA GLY A 161 23.19 -9.34 2.73
C GLY A 161 23.12 -7.81 2.63
N ILE A 162 24.22 -7.12 2.31
CA ILE A 162 24.21 -5.66 2.13
C ILE A 162 23.74 -5.29 0.73
N SER A 163 22.80 -4.36 0.63
CA SER A 163 22.36 -3.78 -0.64
C SER A 163 22.10 -2.29 -0.53
N ALA A 164 21.80 -1.63 -1.65
CA ALA A 164 21.47 -0.21 -1.68
C ALA A 164 20.33 0.11 -2.64
N LEU A 165 19.40 0.94 -2.17
CA LEU A 165 18.30 1.51 -2.94
C LEU A 165 18.55 3.02 -3.11
N ASP A 166 18.85 3.41 -4.35
CA ASP A 166 18.84 4.81 -4.77
C ASP A 166 17.42 5.25 -5.16
N GLY A 167 17.23 6.56 -5.38
CA GLY A 167 15.91 7.11 -5.73
C GLY A 167 15.24 6.37 -6.89
N PRO A 168 15.90 6.19 -8.05
CA PRO A 168 15.37 5.40 -9.16
C PRO A 168 14.98 3.98 -8.76
N LYS A 169 15.85 3.21 -8.09
CA LYS A 169 15.54 1.84 -7.69
C LYS A 169 14.38 1.76 -6.71
N LEU A 170 14.25 2.74 -5.81
CA LEU A 170 13.18 2.79 -4.82
C LEU A 170 11.81 3.03 -5.48
N VAL A 171 11.70 4.00 -6.40
CA VAL A 171 10.42 4.30 -7.10
C VAL A 171 10.04 3.27 -8.16
N THR A 172 10.94 2.35 -8.49
CA THR A 172 10.68 1.26 -9.43
C THR A 172 10.48 -0.08 -8.74
N GLN A 173 10.38 -0.14 -7.41
CA GLN A 173 10.01 -1.39 -6.74
C GLN A 173 8.60 -1.81 -7.23
N PRO A 174 8.37 -3.11 -7.54
CA PRO A 174 7.14 -3.56 -8.20
C PRO A 174 5.84 -3.21 -7.49
N ASP A 175 5.91 -3.07 -6.18
CA ASP A 175 4.82 -2.86 -5.23
C ASP A 175 4.76 -1.43 -4.67
N ILE A 176 5.66 -0.52 -5.08
CA ILE A 176 5.75 0.83 -4.48
C ILE A 176 4.57 1.75 -4.80
N HIS A 177 3.75 1.39 -5.79
CA HIS A 177 2.77 2.30 -6.36
C HIS A 177 1.75 2.88 -5.35
N PRO A 178 1.15 2.10 -4.42
CA PRO A 178 0.29 2.65 -3.36
C PRO A 178 0.98 3.72 -2.50
N VAL A 179 2.28 3.54 -2.23
CA VAL A 179 3.09 4.49 -1.47
C VAL A 179 3.29 5.78 -2.26
N LEU A 180 3.52 5.69 -3.57
CA LEU A 180 3.62 6.86 -4.44
C LEU A 180 2.29 7.62 -4.53
N VAL A 181 1.15 6.92 -4.55
CA VAL A 181 -0.18 7.56 -4.49
C VAL A 181 -0.33 8.33 -3.17
N HIS A 182 0.03 7.71 -2.04
CA HIS A 182 -0.10 8.33 -0.73
C HIS A 182 0.81 9.55 -0.53
N PHE A 183 2.10 9.43 -0.81
CA PHE A 183 3.07 10.50 -0.54
C PHE A 183 3.12 11.57 -1.62
N PHE A 184 2.86 11.21 -2.87
CA PHE A 184 3.05 12.12 -4.00
C PHE A 184 1.77 12.41 -4.78
N GLY A 185 0.63 11.79 -4.45
CA GLY A 185 -0.57 11.93 -5.26
C GLY A 185 -0.36 11.38 -6.67
N ALA A 186 0.44 10.32 -6.80
CA ALA A 186 0.59 9.62 -8.06
C ALA A 186 -0.77 9.19 -8.61
N ASP A 187 -0.95 9.28 -9.91
CA ASP A 187 -2.13 8.74 -10.57
C ASP A 187 -2.14 7.20 -10.43
N PRO A 188 -3.15 6.59 -9.78
CA PRO A 188 -3.24 5.14 -9.66
C PRO A 188 -3.53 4.44 -11.01
N GLY A 189 -3.82 5.22 -12.06
CA GLY A 189 -4.12 4.77 -13.41
C GLY A 189 -5.58 4.36 -13.59
N PRO A 190 -6.08 4.29 -14.83
CA PRO A 190 -7.46 3.92 -15.11
C PRO A 190 -7.73 2.45 -14.80
N PRO A 191 -8.93 2.10 -14.31
CA PRO A 191 -9.32 0.72 -14.09
C PRO A 191 -9.56 0.04 -15.46
N PRO A 192 -9.37 -1.29 -15.55
CA PRO A 192 -9.76 -2.02 -16.75
C PRO A 192 -11.28 -1.99 -16.92
N GLU A 193 -11.72 -1.97 -18.17
CA GLU A 193 -13.12 -2.28 -18.48
C GLU A 193 -13.43 -3.72 -18.06
N PRO A 194 -14.61 -4.02 -17.49
CA PRO A 194 -15.01 -5.38 -17.17
C PRO A 194 -14.97 -6.24 -18.44
N THR A 195 -14.13 -7.27 -18.46
CA THR A 195 -13.84 -8.03 -19.67
C THR A 195 -14.98 -8.94 -20.12
N GLU A 196 -15.91 -9.31 -19.22
CA GLU A 196 -17.17 -9.99 -19.56
C GLU A 196 -18.06 -10.05 -18.32
N ILE A 197 -19.36 -9.79 -18.48
CA ILE A 197 -20.37 -9.99 -17.43
C ILE A 197 -20.78 -11.45 -17.48
N PRO A 198 -20.66 -12.23 -16.38
CA PRO A 198 -21.09 -13.61 -16.33
C PRO A 198 -22.52 -13.79 -16.85
N ILE A 199 -22.75 -14.76 -17.74
CA ILE A 199 -24.09 -15.07 -18.23
C ILE A 199 -24.94 -15.58 -17.06
N GLU A 200 -24.39 -16.52 -16.31
CA GLU A 200 -24.97 -17.06 -15.09
C GLU A 200 -24.85 -16.04 -13.95
N ILE A 201 -25.86 -16.03 -13.08
CA ILE A 201 -25.91 -15.15 -11.91
C ILE A 201 -24.99 -15.74 -10.85
N ALA A 202 -23.93 -15.01 -10.50
CA ALA A 202 -23.02 -15.43 -9.44
C ALA A 202 -23.62 -15.19 -8.05
N ALA A 203 -23.15 -15.94 -7.05
CA ALA A 203 -23.63 -15.80 -5.68
C ALA A 203 -23.43 -14.38 -5.14
N GLU A 204 -22.32 -13.72 -5.51
CA GLU A 204 -22.01 -12.38 -5.02
C GLU A 204 -22.93 -11.29 -5.59
N GLU A 205 -23.66 -11.52 -6.68
CA GLU A 205 -24.64 -10.55 -7.22
C GLU A 205 -26.09 -10.89 -6.85
N SER A 206 -26.34 -12.04 -6.22
CA SER A 206 -27.70 -12.58 -6.04
C SER A 206 -28.61 -11.73 -5.14
N SER A 207 -28.08 -11.15 -4.05
CA SER A 207 -28.91 -10.45 -3.05
C SER A 207 -29.55 -9.18 -3.63
N TYR A 208 -28.77 -8.24 -4.16
CA TYR A 208 -29.30 -7.01 -4.75
C TYR A 208 -30.16 -7.30 -5.98
N LEU A 209 -29.84 -8.36 -6.76
CA LEU A 209 -30.67 -8.76 -7.90
C LEU A 209 -32.03 -9.31 -7.45
N GLY A 210 -32.11 -9.99 -6.32
CA GLY A 210 -33.38 -10.39 -5.71
C GLY A 210 -34.21 -9.18 -5.29
N GLN A 211 -33.58 -8.21 -4.64
CA GLN A 211 -34.25 -6.96 -4.23
C GLN A 211 -34.75 -6.15 -5.44
N LEU A 212 -33.93 -6.03 -6.49
CA LEU A 212 -34.34 -5.41 -7.75
C LEU A 212 -35.46 -6.18 -8.44
N ALA A 213 -35.43 -7.52 -8.41
CA ALA A 213 -36.48 -8.34 -9.00
C ALA A 213 -37.84 -8.08 -8.33
N ALA A 214 -37.85 -7.95 -7.01
CA ALA A 214 -39.04 -7.53 -6.27
C ALA A 214 -39.52 -6.12 -6.67
N ALA A 215 -38.60 -5.16 -6.82
CA ALA A 215 -38.93 -3.80 -7.24
C ALA A 215 -39.56 -3.74 -8.65
N TYR A 216 -38.94 -4.41 -9.64
CA TYR A 216 -39.49 -4.51 -10.99
C TYR A 216 -40.81 -5.29 -11.01
N GLY A 217 -40.89 -6.39 -10.25
CA GLY A 217 -42.08 -7.22 -10.13
C GLY A 217 -43.28 -6.45 -9.59
N GLY A 218 -43.07 -5.65 -8.54
CA GLY A 218 -44.09 -4.75 -7.99
C GLY A 218 -44.67 -3.80 -9.03
N ARG A 219 -43.82 -3.14 -9.84
CA ARG A 219 -44.27 -2.24 -10.91
C ARG A 219 -44.89 -2.99 -12.09
N ALA A 220 -44.45 -4.21 -12.36
CA ALA A 220 -44.96 -5.05 -13.44
C ALA A 220 -46.27 -5.78 -13.08
N GLY A 221 -46.70 -5.74 -11.82
CA GLY A 221 -47.82 -6.56 -11.33
C GLY A 221 -47.49 -8.06 -11.27
N LEU A 222 -46.21 -8.41 -11.14
CA LEU A 222 -45.71 -9.78 -11.03
C LEU A 222 -45.27 -10.03 -9.57
N PRO A 223 -46.16 -10.52 -8.69
CA PRO A 223 -45.81 -10.80 -7.31
C PRO A 223 -44.78 -11.93 -7.24
N ALA A 224 -43.80 -11.79 -6.33
CA ALA A 224 -42.71 -12.75 -6.13
C ALA A 224 -41.88 -13.05 -7.40
N ALA A 225 -41.73 -12.06 -8.29
CA ALA A 225 -40.88 -12.19 -9.47
C ALA A 225 -39.44 -12.54 -9.09
N THR A 226 -38.91 -13.60 -9.69
CA THR A 226 -37.51 -13.98 -9.57
C THR A 226 -36.64 -13.12 -10.48
N THR A 227 -35.32 -13.13 -10.25
CA THR A 227 -34.38 -12.49 -11.17
C THR A 227 -34.51 -13.02 -12.60
N GLY A 228 -34.77 -14.32 -12.76
CA GLY A 228 -35.01 -14.94 -14.06
C GLY A 228 -36.24 -14.38 -14.77
N ASP A 229 -37.34 -14.19 -14.04
CA ASP A 229 -38.59 -13.63 -14.58
C ASP A 229 -38.38 -12.22 -15.12
N ILE A 230 -37.66 -11.38 -14.37
CA ILE A 230 -37.36 -10.01 -14.79
C ILE A 230 -36.38 -9.97 -15.95
N LEU A 231 -35.36 -10.83 -15.99
CA LEU A 231 -34.41 -10.92 -17.10
C LEU A 231 -35.09 -11.32 -18.43
N ALA A 232 -36.11 -12.18 -18.35
CA ALA A 232 -36.94 -12.59 -19.48
C ALA A 232 -38.02 -11.55 -19.85
N HIS A 233 -38.33 -10.61 -18.95
CA HIS A 233 -39.38 -9.62 -19.18
C HIS A 233 -39.03 -8.65 -20.32
N PRO A 234 -39.91 -8.45 -21.33
CA PRO A 234 -39.59 -7.64 -22.51
C PRO A 234 -39.19 -6.19 -22.21
N ARG A 235 -39.81 -5.58 -21.20
CA ARG A 235 -39.55 -4.18 -20.81
C ARG A 235 -38.40 -4.03 -19.81
N TRP A 236 -38.27 -4.96 -18.87
CA TRP A 236 -37.44 -4.79 -17.67
C TRP A 236 -36.13 -5.57 -17.75
N GLY A 237 -36.05 -6.59 -18.61
CA GLY A 237 -34.85 -7.41 -18.76
C GLY A 237 -33.64 -6.62 -19.23
N VAL A 238 -33.82 -5.62 -20.10
CA VAL A 238 -32.72 -4.72 -20.52
C VAL A 238 -32.22 -3.90 -19.33
N GLN A 239 -33.12 -3.29 -18.57
CA GLN A 239 -32.74 -2.50 -17.39
C GLN A 239 -32.06 -3.35 -16.32
N MET A 240 -32.53 -4.58 -16.10
CA MET A 240 -31.90 -5.52 -15.18
C MET A 240 -30.48 -5.89 -15.62
N ARG A 241 -30.26 -6.10 -16.92
CA ARG A 241 -28.91 -6.30 -17.48
C ARG A 241 -28.03 -5.07 -17.27
N ASP A 242 -28.55 -3.85 -17.46
CA ASP A 242 -27.80 -2.62 -17.20
C ASP A 242 -27.39 -2.49 -15.72
N GLN A 243 -28.23 -2.95 -14.77
CA GLN A 243 -27.85 -2.97 -13.35
C GLN A 243 -26.71 -3.96 -13.08
N ARG A 244 -26.70 -5.12 -13.75
CA ARG A 244 -25.58 -6.07 -13.68
C ARG A 244 -24.30 -5.47 -14.24
N VAL A 245 -24.37 -4.79 -15.39
CA VAL A 245 -23.22 -4.05 -15.96
C VAL A 245 -22.62 -3.12 -14.91
N ARG A 246 -23.44 -2.25 -14.31
CA ARG A 246 -23.00 -1.30 -13.27
C ARG A 246 -22.31 -2.00 -12.10
N TYR A 247 -22.92 -3.07 -11.58
CA TYR A 247 -22.33 -3.86 -10.49
C TYR A 247 -20.94 -4.39 -10.84
N PHE A 248 -20.77 -5.01 -12.01
CA PHE A 248 -19.48 -5.53 -12.42
C PHE A 248 -18.42 -4.45 -12.69
N HIS A 249 -18.82 -3.26 -13.15
CA HIS A 249 -17.91 -2.10 -13.19
C HIS A 249 -17.40 -1.73 -11.80
N ALA A 250 -18.28 -1.65 -10.80
CA ALA A 250 -17.87 -1.35 -9.42
C ALA A 250 -16.97 -2.43 -8.82
N MET A 251 -17.25 -3.71 -9.10
CA MET A 251 -16.42 -4.82 -8.63
C MET A 251 -15.05 -4.86 -9.31
N ALA A 252 -14.98 -4.59 -10.61
CA ALA A 252 -13.72 -4.47 -11.34
C ALA A 252 -12.87 -3.31 -10.83
N PHE A 253 -13.51 -2.15 -10.58
CA PHE A 253 -12.91 -0.97 -9.98
C PHE A 253 -12.30 -1.28 -8.61
N GLY A 254 -13.09 -1.86 -7.69
CA GLY A 254 -12.61 -2.21 -6.35
C GLY A 254 -11.45 -3.21 -6.38
N ARG A 255 -11.51 -4.25 -7.22
CA ARG A 255 -10.42 -5.23 -7.38
C ARG A 255 -9.15 -4.59 -7.93
N HIS A 256 -9.27 -3.71 -8.92
CA HIS A 256 -8.14 -3.03 -9.52
C HIS A 256 -7.39 -2.14 -8.52
N TYR A 257 -8.13 -1.32 -7.78
CA TYR A 257 -7.52 -0.35 -6.86
C TYR A 257 -7.05 -0.98 -5.55
N ARG A 258 -7.56 -2.14 -5.15
CA ARG A 258 -7.09 -2.85 -3.93
C ARG A 258 -5.59 -3.13 -3.91
N ARG A 259 -4.94 -3.21 -5.08
CA ARG A 259 -3.48 -3.41 -5.21
C ARG A 259 -2.70 -2.14 -5.51
N ARG A 260 -3.39 -1.02 -5.77
CA ARG A 260 -2.81 0.23 -6.28
C ARG A 260 -2.91 1.39 -5.31
N VAL A 261 -3.78 1.29 -4.31
CA VAL A 261 -3.94 2.27 -3.23
C VAL A 261 -4.04 1.56 -1.89
N PHE A 262 -3.80 2.31 -0.82
CA PHE A 262 -4.08 1.83 0.54
C PHE A 262 -5.58 1.61 0.75
N LYS A 263 -5.94 0.68 1.64
CA LYS A 263 -7.33 0.27 1.88
C LYS A 263 -8.23 1.45 2.25
N GLU A 264 -7.71 2.39 3.02
CA GLU A 264 -8.40 3.57 3.53
C GLU A 264 -8.90 4.45 2.39
N VAL A 265 -8.20 4.47 1.24
CA VAL A 265 -8.62 5.21 0.05
C VAL A 265 -9.91 4.63 -0.53
N LEU A 266 -10.03 3.31 -0.60
CA LEU A 266 -11.26 2.65 -1.07
C LEU A 266 -12.40 2.81 -0.07
N VAL A 267 -12.10 2.76 1.23
CA VAL A 267 -13.11 3.01 2.28
C VAL A 267 -13.63 4.44 2.17
N ALA A 268 -12.75 5.43 2.07
CA ALA A 268 -13.16 6.83 1.92
C ALA A 268 -14.00 7.07 0.65
N PHE A 269 -13.63 6.42 -0.46
CA PHE A 269 -14.40 6.45 -1.71
C PHE A 269 -15.83 5.89 -1.52
N ASP A 270 -15.95 4.74 -0.85
CA ASP A 270 -17.25 4.13 -0.56
C ASP A 270 -18.10 5.01 0.36
N GLU A 271 -17.51 5.57 1.42
CA GLU A 271 -18.22 6.45 2.34
C GLU A 271 -18.70 7.74 1.67
N GLU A 272 -17.91 8.32 0.75
CA GLU A 272 -18.32 9.52 0.00
C GLU A 272 -19.53 9.23 -0.90
N ILE A 273 -19.57 8.06 -1.55
CA ILE A 273 -20.75 7.64 -2.32
C ILE A 273 -21.94 7.40 -1.38
N TYR A 274 -21.74 6.67 -0.30
CA TYR A 274 -22.79 6.35 0.68
C TYR A 274 -23.44 7.63 1.22
N HIS A 275 -22.65 8.57 1.75
CA HIS A 275 -23.16 9.83 2.27
C HIS A 275 -23.76 10.72 1.18
N GLY A 276 -23.32 10.60 -0.06
CA GLY A 276 -23.88 11.32 -1.20
C GLY A 276 -25.29 10.89 -1.60
N ILE A 277 -25.72 9.65 -1.27
CA ILE A 277 -27.01 9.11 -1.73
C ILE A 277 -27.93 8.60 -0.61
N VAL A 278 -27.44 8.45 0.62
CA VAL A 278 -28.20 7.86 1.73
C VAL A 278 -29.51 8.59 2.02
N ASP A 279 -29.55 9.92 1.95
CA ASP A 279 -30.77 10.69 2.20
C ASP A 279 -31.80 10.51 1.07
N THR A 280 -31.34 10.36 -0.18
CA THR A 280 -32.23 10.05 -1.31
C THR A 280 -32.72 8.61 -1.23
N HIS A 281 -31.89 7.67 -0.77
CA HIS A 281 -32.29 6.28 -0.54
C HIS A 281 -33.39 6.21 0.54
N ARG A 282 -33.24 6.92 1.65
CA ARG A 282 -34.16 6.93 2.80
C ARG A 282 -35.37 7.85 2.66
N ASP A 283 -35.63 8.39 1.48
CA ASP A 283 -36.75 9.31 1.28
C ASP A 283 -38.08 8.54 1.21
N ASP A 284 -38.90 8.64 2.26
CA ASP A 284 -40.21 7.97 2.36
C ASP A 284 -41.25 8.46 1.33
N ARG A 285 -40.92 9.47 0.51
CA ARG A 285 -41.81 10.00 -0.53
C ARG A 285 -41.74 9.24 -1.84
N HIS A 286 -40.88 8.22 -1.96
CA HIS A 286 -40.83 7.37 -3.15
C HIS A 286 -42.16 6.60 -3.32
N PRO A 287 -42.82 6.69 -4.49
CA PRO A 287 -44.08 5.99 -4.73
C PRO A 287 -43.97 4.45 -4.63
N ASP A 288 -42.79 3.91 -4.95
CA ASP A 288 -42.44 2.51 -4.77
C ASP A 288 -40.91 2.32 -4.77
N VAL A 289 -40.49 1.08 -4.52
CA VAL A 289 -39.07 0.68 -4.48
C VAL A 289 -38.35 0.95 -5.80
N LEU A 290 -39.03 0.84 -6.94
CA LEU A 290 -38.38 1.09 -8.23
C LEU A 290 -38.11 2.59 -8.43
N GLU A 291 -38.99 3.49 -7.96
CA GLU A 291 -38.68 4.92 -7.93
C GLU A 291 -37.54 5.25 -6.96
N GLN A 292 -37.46 4.59 -5.80
CA GLN A 292 -36.31 4.73 -4.88
C GLN A 292 -35.00 4.36 -5.59
N VAL A 293 -34.96 3.18 -6.22
CA VAL A 293 -33.80 2.74 -7.03
C VAL A 293 -33.49 3.76 -8.12
N ASN A 294 -34.48 4.20 -8.89
CA ASN A 294 -34.29 5.16 -9.98
C ASN A 294 -33.77 6.52 -9.49
N ALA A 295 -34.25 7.01 -8.35
CA ALA A 295 -33.78 8.25 -7.75
C ALA A 295 -32.30 8.16 -7.37
N VAL A 296 -31.91 7.10 -6.67
CA VAL A 296 -30.50 6.86 -6.31
C VAL A 296 -29.63 6.67 -7.56
N MET A 297 -30.10 5.91 -8.56
CA MET A 297 -29.37 5.70 -9.81
C MET A 297 -29.22 6.98 -10.65
N ARG A 298 -30.11 7.96 -10.51
CA ARG A 298 -29.99 9.29 -11.12
C ARG A 298 -28.98 10.18 -10.38
N LEU A 299 -28.93 10.11 -9.05
CA LEU A 299 -28.07 10.95 -8.22
C LEU A 299 -26.61 10.43 -8.16
N ALA A 300 -26.40 9.13 -7.98
CA ALA A 300 -25.08 8.52 -7.86
C ALA A 300 -24.05 8.99 -8.92
N PRO A 301 -24.36 9.06 -10.24
CA PRO A 301 -23.39 9.50 -11.23
C PRO A 301 -22.99 10.98 -11.11
N THR A 302 -23.84 11.83 -10.53
CA THR A 302 -23.61 13.29 -10.41
C THR A 302 -22.77 13.67 -9.19
N LEU A 303 -22.45 12.72 -8.31
CA LEU A 303 -21.62 12.98 -7.14
C LEU A 303 -20.24 13.49 -7.55
N ILE A 304 -19.81 14.59 -6.93
CA ILE A 304 -18.45 15.11 -7.05
C ILE A 304 -17.63 14.40 -5.98
N LEU A 305 -16.67 13.59 -6.41
CA LEU A 305 -15.82 12.80 -5.52
C LEU A 305 -14.48 13.51 -5.26
N THR A 306 -13.84 13.11 -4.18
CA THR A 306 -12.53 13.60 -3.75
C THR A 306 -11.50 12.47 -3.68
N GLY A 307 -10.26 12.81 -3.36
CA GLY A 307 -9.17 11.84 -3.27
C GLY A 307 -8.63 11.34 -4.61
N PRO A 308 -7.74 10.33 -4.58
CA PRO A 308 -6.97 9.89 -5.75
C PRO A 308 -7.79 9.09 -6.77
N LEU A 309 -9.01 8.66 -6.43
CA LEU A 309 -9.86 7.86 -7.30
C LEU A 309 -10.93 8.68 -8.04
N LYS A 310 -11.04 9.98 -7.75
CA LYS A 310 -12.12 10.86 -8.24
C LYS A 310 -12.25 10.89 -9.77
N ASP A 311 -11.12 10.85 -10.48
CA ASP A 311 -11.08 11.00 -11.94
C ASP A 311 -11.29 9.65 -12.67
N HIS A 312 -11.34 8.55 -11.91
CA HIS A 312 -11.44 7.18 -12.43
C HIS A 312 -12.81 6.53 -12.19
N ALA A 313 -13.65 7.17 -11.39
CA ALA A 313 -14.96 6.65 -11.03
C ALA A 313 -16.01 7.03 -12.07
N SER A 314 -16.23 6.14 -13.04
CA SER A 314 -17.26 6.31 -14.05
C SER A 314 -18.68 6.34 -13.45
N PRO A 315 -19.68 6.84 -14.19
CA PRO A 315 -21.09 6.75 -13.79
C PRO A 315 -21.50 5.33 -13.37
N GLN A 316 -21.05 4.32 -14.12
CA GLN A 316 -21.34 2.90 -13.86
C GLN A 316 -20.72 2.43 -12.54
N VAL A 317 -19.50 2.88 -12.21
CA VAL A 317 -18.84 2.55 -10.94
C VAL A 317 -19.62 3.11 -9.75
N LYS A 318 -20.04 4.38 -9.81
CA LYS A 318 -20.81 5.02 -8.73
C LYS A 318 -22.16 4.34 -8.52
N GLN A 319 -22.87 4.06 -9.61
CA GLN A 319 -24.14 3.34 -9.58
C GLN A 319 -23.99 1.90 -9.08
N GLY A 320 -22.98 1.17 -9.58
CA GLY A 320 -22.71 -0.20 -9.16
C GLY A 320 -22.29 -0.32 -7.70
N THR A 321 -21.63 0.72 -7.15
CA THR A 321 -21.28 0.77 -5.73
C THR A 321 -22.53 0.82 -4.85
N CYS A 322 -23.62 1.45 -5.31
CA CYS A 322 -24.90 1.40 -4.60
C CYS A 322 -25.48 -0.03 -4.55
N HIS A 323 -25.34 -0.81 -5.62
CA HIS A 323 -25.75 -2.23 -5.61
C HIS A 323 -24.89 -3.07 -4.67
N ARG A 324 -23.59 -2.76 -4.55
CA ARG A 324 -22.74 -3.36 -3.53
C ARG A 324 -23.20 -3.02 -2.11
N PHE A 325 -23.60 -1.78 -1.84
CA PHE A 325 -24.20 -1.42 -0.55
C PHE A 325 -25.51 -2.16 -0.26
N ALA A 326 -26.31 -2.44 -1.28
CA ALA A 326 -27.53 -3.24 -1.14
C ALA A 326 -27.23 -4.71 -0.82
N ASN A 327 -26.15 -5.28 -1.39
CA ASN A 327 -25.65 -6.61 -1.03
C ASN A 327 -25.09 -6.68 0.40
N GLU A 328 -24.46 -5.61 0.86
CA GLU A 328 -23.86 -5.49 2.20
C GLU A 328 -24.88 -5.09 3.28
N ASP A 329 -26.18 -5.06 2.94
CA ASP A 329 -27.28 -4.59 3.80
C ASP A 329 -27.10 -3.17 4.37
N ARG A 330 -26.20 -2.38 3.78
CA ARG A 330 -25.98 -0.97 4.14
C ARG A 330 -27.07 -0.07 3.56
N LEU A 331 -27.48 -0.35 2.33
CA LEU A 331 -28.54 0.36 1.59
C LEU A 331 -29.39 -0.62 0.78
N PRO A 332 -30.07 -1.59 1.42
CA PRO A 332 -30.91 -2.53 0.70
C PRO A 332 -32.09 -1.80 0.05
N TRP A 333 -32.53 -2.29 -1.10
CA TRP A 333 -33.66 -1.75 -1.84
C TRP A 333 -34.97 -2.21 -1.22
N GLY A 334 -35.88 -1.27 -0.95
CA GLY A 334 -37.23 -1.58 -0.47
C GLY A 334 -37.34 -1.89 1.02
N ILE A 335 -36.61 -1.13 1.85
CA ILE A 335 -36.87 -1.02 3.31
C ILE A 335 -38.18 -0.27 3.55
#